data_AF-A0A150FUP0-F1
#
_entry.id   AF-A0A150FUP0-F1
#
_cell.length_a   1.000
_cell.length_b   1.000
_cell.length_c   1.000
_cell.angle_alpha   90.00
_cell.angle_beta   90.00
_cell.angle_gamma   90.00
#
_symmetry.space_group_name_H-M   'P 1'
#
loop_
_entity.id
_entity.type
_entity.pdbx_description
1 polymer ?
#
loop_
_entity_poly.entity_id
_entity_poly.type
_entity_poly.pdbx_seq_one_letter_code
_entity_poly.pdbx_strand_id
1 'polypeptide(L)'
;MDKDQLSKFLSDVCNFDFKVDEIDALYEGGFNTEAALDGVTLEFLQLLQLRPAAMKMLITAFSSGVTGTPGIGKSWFFYYLLARLLKSTRPPPFIVWEHMTMPNMKWCYTHETGKVFIGERSSFSNVLGNPATWYITDGVPPQLNCQARTVLLTSPKRETYKEMSKAAASMLYMPYWELGELLACRSLLYCTVDEALAKELYQHYGGVVRYVLQLPKAHPGKGLDKLLTELREAVAGCNSAQMRMSVGSISTGPETSHRLLHIVADEKFEMQHLVFASKWVAEEFVKQAVRNELQGLTSLLVSTSGALKGMLYEATMHAVLPKGGRFTAVPISYNKGSFQRGVEEELVFAPCTKQEFFQDLPDTTTVQTYYRPSSATFPTVDAFKCSEDTCDFFQMTVADSKKLDANKLSNLVTKLKLPQDVTPRLLFVVHEDSYPTFKLAPGKEWPRKSKQAASRVKLYVVKGVYAQLQPAPVRTDLTQSFAILSHCPTS
;
A
#
# COMPACT_ATOMS: atom_id res chain seq x y z
N MET A 1 21.35 21.14 -32.78
CA MET A 1 22.82 21.07 -32.96
C MET A 1 23.08 21.20 -34.44
N ASP A 2 23.97 22.10 -34.86
CA ASP A 2 24.37 22.18 -36.27
C ASP A 2 25.34 21.03 -36.62
N LYS A 3 25.58 20.86 -37.92
CA LYS A 3 26.36 19.75 -38.46
C LYS A 3 27.82 19.73 -37.96
N ASP A 4 28.43 20.90 -37.79
CA ASP A 4 29.81 21.03 -37.33
C ASP A 4 29.92 20.71 -35.82
N GLN A 5 28.92 21.09 -35.02
CA GLN A 5 28.82 20.71 -33.61
C GLN A 5 28.59 19.21 -33.41
N LEU A 6 27.74 18.57 -34.25
CA LEU A 6 27.51 17.12 -34.23
C LEU A 6 28.80 16.35 -34.54
N SER A 7 29.52 16.78 -35.57
CA SER A 7 30.81 16.21 -35.98
C SER A 7 31.84 16.26 -34.86
N LYS A 8 31.98 17.43 -34.23
CA LYS A 8 32.95 17.66 -33.15
C LYS A 8 32.62 16.87 -31.88
N PHE A 9 31.35 16.76 -31.51
CA PHE A 9 30.91 15.93 -30.38
C PHE A 9 31.20 14.44 -30.61
N LEU A 10 30.91 13.91 -31.81
CA LEU A 10 31.15 12.51 -32.13
C LEU A 10 32.65 12.16 -32.19
N SER A 11 33.48 13.08 -32.69
CA SER A 11 34.93 12.92 -32.76
C SER A 11 35.59 13.07 -31.38
N ASP A 12 35.31 14.16 -30.66
CA ASP A 12 36.02 14.51 -29.42
C ASP A 12 35.50 13.74 -28.19
N VAL A 13 34.21 13.42 -28.12
CA VAL A 13 33.57 12.80 -26.92
C VAL A 13 33.39 11.29 -27.08
N CYS A 14 32.98 10.83 -28.26
CA CYS A 14 32.73 9.41 -28.51
C CYS A 14 33.96 8.66 -29.04
N ASN A 15 34.99 9.40 -29.47
CA ASN A 15 36.26 8.90 -30.01
C ASN A 15 36.08 7.91 -31.18
N PHE A 16 35.12 8.23 -32.06
CA PHE A 16 34.87 7.51 -33.31
C PHE A 16 35.31 8.38 -34.49
N ASP A 17 35.93 7.76 -35.50
CA ASP A 17 36.40 8.45 -36.72
C ASP A 17 35.31 8.36 -37.79
N PHE A 18 34.35 9.29 -37.75
CA PHE A 18 33.23 9.35 -38.70
C PHE A 18 33.66 10.07 -39.98
N LYS A 19 33.28 9.52 -41.14
CA LYS A 19 33.45 10.21 -42.43
C LYS A 19 32.37 11.29 -42.59
N VAL A 20 32.70 12.35 -43.32
CA VAL A 20 31.79 13.48 -43.57
C VAL A 20 30.43 12.96 -44.09
N ASP A 21 30.44 12.04 -45.04
CA ASP A 21 29.24 11.46 -45.66
C ASP A 21 28.33 10.71 -44.66
N GLU A 22 28.88 10.18 -43.57
CA GLU A 22 28.13 9.48 -42.51
C GLU A 22 27.49 10.48 -41.54
N ILE A 23 28.17 11.59 -41.27
CA ILE A 23 27.63 12.72 -40.51
C ILE A 23 26.48 13.35 -41.28
N ASP A 24 26.59 13.42 -42.61
CA ASP A 24 25.55 13.93 -43.51
C ASP A 24 24.30 13.05 -43.45
N ALA A 25 24.47 11.73 -43.55
CA ALA A 25 23.36 10.78 -43.47
C ALA A 25 22.66 10.78 -42.10
N LEU A 26 23.41 10.95 -41.00
CA LEU A 26 22.84 11.07 -39.65
C LEU A 26 22.05 12.38 -39.48
N TYR A 27 22.60 13.48 -39.97
CA TYR A 27 21.96 14.79 -39.93
C TYR A 27 20.67 14.83 -40.78
N GLU A 28 20.70 14.28 -41.99
CA GLU A 28 19.55 14.13 -42.89
C GLU A 28 18.50 13.16 -42.34
N GLY A 29 18.92 12.14 -41.58
CA GLY A 29 18.05 11.18 -40.90
C GLY A 29 17.30 11.73 -39.67
N GLY A 30 17.45 13.02 -39.36
CA GLY A 30 16.70 13.70 -38.29
C GLY A 30 17.43 13.80 -36.94
N PHE A 31 18.73 13.52 -36.87
CA PHE A 31 19.57 13.79 -35.68
C PHE A 31 19.99 15.27 -35.59
N ASN A 32 19.01 16.18 -35.60
CA ASN A 32 19.23 17.62 -35.72
C ASN A 32 18.87 18.43 -34.45
N THR A 33 18.42 17.77 -33.37
CA THR A 33 18.07 18.44 -32.10
C THR A 33 18.93 17.91 -30.94
N GLU A 34 19.41 18.82 -30.06
CA GLU A 34 20.16 18.49 -28.83
C GLU A 34 19.43 17.45 -27.97
N ALA A 35 18.08 17.47 -27.96
CA ALA A 35 17.23 16.55 -27.22
C ALA A 35 17.39 15.05 -27.58
N ALA A 36 17.95 14.71 -28.74
CA ALA A 36 18.13 13.32 -29.16
C ALA A 36 19.38 12.65 -28.55
N LEU A 37 20.36 13.43 -28.08
CA LEU A 37 21.65 12.93 -27.57
C LEU A 37 22.15 13.67 -26.31
N ASP A 38 21.36 14.59 -25.74
CA ASP A 38 21.79 15.38 -24.59
C ASP A 38 22.06 14.51 -23.35
N GLY A 39 23.28 14.63 -22.82
CA GLY A 39 23.66 14.19 -21.46
C GLY A 39 24.34 12.83 -21.29
N VAL A 40 24.61 12.07 -22.36
CA VAL A 40 25.29 10.76 -22.24
C VAL A 40 26.81 10.91 -22.45
N THR A 41 27.54 11.24 -21.38
CA THR A 41 29.01 11.25 -21.37
C THR A 41 29.61 9.88 -21.01
N LEU A 42 30.90 9.67 -21.25
CA LEU A 42 31.61 8.46 -20.78
C LEU A 42 31.59 8.37 -19.24
N GLU A 43 31.67 9.51 -18.56
CA GLU A 43 31.52 9.64 -17.10
C GLU A 43 30.11 9.25 -16.64
N PHE A 44 29.06 9.57 -17.40
CA PHE A 44 27.67 9.13 -17.13
C PHE A 44 27.53 7.60 -17.14
N LEU A 45 28.18 6.90 -18.07
CA LEU A 45 28.19 5.43 -18.10
C LEU A 45 29.04 4.83 -16.96
N GLN A 46 30.02 5.56 -16.44
CA GLN A 46 30.85 5.13 -15.31
C GLN A 46 30.19 5.42 -13.94
N LEU A 47 29.38 6.48 -13.84
CA LEU A 47 28.61 6.87 -12.64
C LEU A 47 27.37 6.02 -12.39
N LEU A 48 26.77 5.46 -13.45
CA LEU A 48 25.86 4.32 -13.33
C LEU A 48 26.67 3.15 -12.76
N GLN A 49 26.75 3.03 -11.43
CA GLN A 49 27.39 1.89 -10.75
C GLN A 49 26.58 0.60 -10.94
N LEU A 50 26.37 0.21 -12.20
CA LEU A 50 26.29 -1.21 -12.50
C LEU A 50 27.68 -1.76 -12.22
N ARG A 51 27.83 -2.24 -10.99
CA ARG A 51 29.05 -2.81 -10.43
C ARG A 51 29.72 -3.63 -11.53
N PRO A 52 31.03 -3.48 -11.79
CA PRO A 52 31.76 -4.31 -12.74
C PRO A 52 31.43 -5.82 -12.64
N ALA A 53 30.99 -6.28 -11.46
CA ALA A 53 30.40 -7.59 -11.22
C ALA A 53 29.17 -7.95 -12.09
N ALA A 54 28.18 -7.06 -12.30
CA ALA A 54 27.03 -7.32 -13.17
C ALA A 54 27.46 -7.52 -14.62
N MET A 55 28.34 -6.63 -15.11
CA MET A 55 28.85 -6.79 -16.47
C MET A 55 29.74 -8.03 -16.61
N LYS A 56 30.55 -8.33 -15.60
CA LYS A 56 31.34 -9.57 -15.58
C LYS A 56 30.42 -10.80 -15.61
N MET A 57 29.35 -10.83 -14.82
CA MET A 57 28.37 -11.92 -14.82
C MET A 57 27.66 -12.08 -16.18
N LEU A 58 27.19 -10.98 -16.78
CA LEU A 58 26.55 -10.98 -18.10
C LEU A 58 27.49 -11.42 -19.22
N ILE A 59 28.78 -11.12 -19.12
CA ILE A 59 29.79 -11.54 -20.09
C ILE A 59 30.18 -13.01 -19.89
N THR A 60 30.13 -13.54 -18.66
CA THR A 60 30.49 -14.92 -18.33
C THR A 60 29.37 -15.93 -18.57
N ALA A 61 28.11 -15.52 -18.48
CA ALA A 61 26.98 -16.41 -18.67
C ALA A 61 26.57 -16.51 -20.15
N PHE A 62 26.21 -17.71 -20.60
CA PHE A 62 25.72 -17.95 -21.96
C PHE A 62 24.31 -17.39 -22.17
N SER A 63 23.48 -17.42 -21.13
CA SER A 63 22.15 -16.84 -21.12
C SER A 63 21.89 -16.18 -19.76
N SER A 64 21.36 -14.97 -19.76
CA SER A 64 21.06 -14.22 -18.54
C SER A 64 19.75 -13.48 -18.64
N GLY A 65 18.97 -13.47 -17.56
CA GLY A 65 17.82 -12.58 -17.42
C GLY A 65 18.16 -11.43 -16.48
N VAL A 66 17.87 -10.20 -16.87
CA VAL A 66 17.91 -9.02 -16.01
C VAL A 66 16.48 -8.61 -15.70
N THR A 67 16.13 -8.70 -14.44
CA THR A 67 14.82 -8.33 -13.91
C THR A 67 14.93 -7.35 -12.76
N GLY A 68 13.81 -7.01 -12.13
CA GLY A 68 13.74 -6.02 -11.06
C GLY A 68 12.50 -5.16 -11.18
N THR A 69 12.34 -4.24 -10.24
CA THR A 69 11.13 -3.41 -10.09
C THR A 69 10.76 -2.70 -11.40
N PRO A 70 9.49 -2.72 -11.84
CA PRO A 70 9.05 -1.99 -13.02
C PRO A 70 9.43 -0.51 -12.96
N GLY A 71 10.01 0.03 -14.03
CA GLY A 71 10.43 1.45 -14.07
C GLY A 71 11.79 1.78 -13.45
N ILE A 72 12.57 0.78 -13.02
CA ILE A 72 13.88 0.99 -12.39
C ILE A 72 15.04 1.29 -13.37
N GLY A 73 14.80 1.21 -14.69
CA GLY A 73 15.82 1.54 -15.71
C GLY A 73 16.33 0.37 -16.55
N LYS A 74 15.67 -0.80 -16.54
CA LYS A 74 16.08 -1.96 -17.36
C LYS A 74 16.24 -1.65 -18.86
N SER A 75 15.30 -0.92 -19.46
CA SER A 75 15.42 -0.53 -20.88
C SER A 75 16.50 0.53 -21.11
N TRP A 76 16.91 1.29 -20.09
CA TRP A 76 18.10 2.16 -20.18
C TRP A 76 19.40 1.36 -20.09
N PHE A 77 19.39 0.29 -19.31
CA PHE A 77 20.50 -0.65 -19.26
C PHE A 77 20.77 -1.33 -20.61
N PHE A 78 19.76 -1.52 -21.44
CA PHE A 78 19.96 -1.96 -22.83
C PHE A 78 20.93 -1.04 -23.59
N TYR A 79 20.72 0.28 -23.55
CA TYR A 79 21.58 1.23 -24.25
C TYR A 79 23.00 1.26 -23.70
N TYR A 80 23.14 1.15 -22.37
CA TYR A 80 24.44 0.97 -21.73
C TYR A 80 25.15 -0.28 -22.26
N LEU A 81 24.47 -1.42 -22.25
CA LEU A 81 25.01 -2.68 -22.75
C LEU A 81 25.41 -2.57 -24.22
N LEU A 82 24.55 -1.99 -25.06
CA LEU A 82 24.81 -1.75 -26.48
C LEU A 82 26.09 -0.93 -26.69
N ALA A 83 26.22 0.21 -26.00
CA ALA A 83 27.41 1.05 -26.07
C ALA A 83 28.69 0.29 -25.66
N ARG A 84 28.61 -0.53 -24.61
CA ARG A 84 29.74 -1.37 -24.16
C ARG A 84 30.11 -2.46 -25.16
N LEU A 85 29.14 -3.07 -25.83
CA LEU A 85 29.39 -4.08 -26.86
C LEU A 85 30.05 -3.47 -28.10
N LEU A 86 29.58 -2.30 -28.54
CA LEU A 86 30.14 -1.57 -29.68
C LEU A 86 31.58 -1.11 -29.41
N LYS A 87 31.88 -0.69 -28.17
CA LYS A 87 33.22 -0.25 -27.75
C LYS A 87 34.11 -1.38 -27.23
N SER A 88 33.69 -2.63 -27.34
CA SER A 88 34.50 -3.77 -26.90
C SER A 88 35.78 -3.88 -27.72
N THR A 89 36.88 -4.31 -27.10
CA THR A 89 38.14 -4.65 -27.81
C THR A 89 37.96 -5.76 -28.84
N ARG A 90 36.91 -6.58 -28.66
CA ARG A 90 36.43 -7.59 -29.59
C ARG A 90 34.91 -7.41 -29.70
N PRO A 91 34.44 -6.49 -30.57
CA PRO A 91 33.01 -6.26 -30.73
C PRO A 91 32.35 -7.49 -31.35
N PRO A 92 31.09 -7.80 -30.98
CA PRO A 92 30.39 -8.93 -31.56
C PRO A 92 30.10 -8.67 -33.04
N PRO A 93 30.15 -9.69 -33.91
CA PRO A 93 29.85 -9.53 -35.33
C PRO A 93 28.41 -9.07 -35.55
N PHE A 94 27.50 -9.52 -34.69
CA PHE A 94 26.07 -9.18 -34.75
C PHE A 94 25.51 -8.85 -33.37
N ILE A 95 24.64 -7.86 -33.32
CA ILE A 95 23.79 -7.55 -32.16
C ILE A 95 22.34 -7.60 -32.63
N VAL A 96 21.58 -8.56 -32.10
CA VAL A 96 20.18 -8.79 -32.43
C VAL A 96 19.32 -8.28 -31.27
N TRP A 97 18.32 -7.46 -31.57
CA TRP A 97 17.36 -6.92 -30.61
C TRP A 97 15.93 -7.30 -30.96
N GLU A 98 15.14 -7.67 -29.95
CA GLU A 98 13.71 -7.95 -30.06
C GLU A 98 12.97 -7.26 -28.90
N HIS A 99 11.88 -6.55 -29.20
CA HIS A 99 11.17 -5.73 -28.22
C HIS A 99 9.66 -5.99 -28.23
N MET A 100 9.03 -5.94 -27.05
CA MET A 100 7.62 -6.29 -26.87
C MET A 100 6.63 -5.43 -27.64
N THR A 101 6.99 -4.19 -27.99
CA THR A 101 6.11 -3.29 -28.76
C THR A 101 6.04 -3.65 -30.24
N MET A 102 6.97 -4.48 -30.72
CA MET A 102 7.02 -4.92 -32.11
C MET A 102 7.21 -6.44 -32.13
N PRO A 103 6.17 -7.20 -31.74
CA PRO A 103 6.27 -8.66 -31.63
C PRO A 103 6.63 -9.28 -32.98
N ASN A 104 7.42 -10.36 -32.94
CA ASN A 104 7.88 -11.14 -34.10
C ASN A 104 8.86 -10.42 -35.05
N MET A 105 9.27 -9.19 -34.75
CA MET A 105 10.30 -8.46 -35.50
C MET A 105 11.61 -8.40 -34.72
N LYS A 106 12.72 -8.48 -35.46
CA LYS A 106 14.08 -8.33 -34.92
C LYS A 106 14.85 -7.26 -35.68
N TRP A 107 15.71 -6.57 -34.96
CA TRP A 107 16.72 -5.66 -35.49
C TRP A 107 18.08 -6.33 -35.34
N CYS A 108 18.85 -6.42 -36.41
CA CYS A 108 20.20 -6.95 -36.38
C CYS A 108 21.19 -5.88 -36.85
N TYR A 109 21.98 -5.38 -35.92
CA TYR A 109 23.16 -4.59 -36.24
C TYR A 109 24.30 -5.52 -36.65
N THR A 110 24.93 -5.22 -37.78
CA THR A 110 26.10 -5.95 -38.30
C THR A 110 27.33 -5.07 -38.13
N HIS A 111 28.30 -5.52 -37.32
CA HIS A 111 29.45 -4.69 -36.96
C HIS A 111 30.36 -4.39 -38.15
N GLU A 112 30.59 -5.38 -39.02
CA GLU A 112 31.45 -5.23 -40.21
C GLU A 112 30.95 -4.12 -41.17
N THR A 113 29.64 -3.97 -41.29
CA THR A 113 29.03 -3.04 -42.27
C THR A 113 28.46 -1.78 -41.64
N GLY A 114 28.33 -1.74 -40.31
CA GLY A 114 27.64 -0.68 -39.59
C GLY A 114 26.13 -0.63 -39.83
N LYS A 115 25.54 -1.57 -40.58
CA LYS A 115 24.14 -1.53 -41.00
C LYS A 115 23.21 -2.27 -40.04
N VAL A 116 21.96 -1.81 -39.98
CA VAL A 116 20.87 -2.46 -39.25
C VAL A 116 19.88 -3.07 -40.24
N PHE A 117 19.59 -4.36 -40.07
CA PHE A 117 18.57 -5.08 -40.83
C PHE A 117 17.37 -5.37 -39.95
N ILE A 118 16.17 -5.17 -40.49
CA ILE A 118 14.90 -5.43 -39.80
C ILE A 118 14.19 -6.54 -40.54
N GLY A 119 13.64 -7.51 -39.82
CA GLY A 119 12.88 -8.58 -40.44
C GLY A 119 12.13 -9.44 -39.45
N GLU A 120 11.42 -10.42 -39.98
CA GLU A 120 10.73 -11.42 -39.18
C GLU A 120 11.69 -12.29 -38.38
N ARG A 121 11.19 -12.83 -37.27
CA ARG A 121 11.95 -13.60 -36.29
C ARG A 121 12.77 -14.75 -36.88
N SER A 122 12.24 -15.41 -37.91
CA SER A 122 12.81 -16.56 -38.64
C SER A 122 14.01 -16.19 -39.51
N SER A 123 14.06 -14.95 -40.02
CA SER A 123 15.10 -14.47 -40.94
C SER A 123 16.50 -14.40 -40.31
N PHE A 124 16.60 -14.49 -38.98
CA PHE A 124 17.85 -14.32 -38.23
C PHE A 124 18.46 -15.65 -37.75
N SER A 125 17.98 -16.80 -38.23
CA SER A 125 18.44 -18.12 -37.78
C SER A 125 19.96 -18.30 -37.96
N ASN A 126 20.51 -17.88 -39.10
CA ASN A 126 21.96 -17.96 -39.36
C ASN A 126 22.77 -17.03 -38.44
N VAL A 127 22.27 -15.81 -38.21
CA VAL A 127 22.89 -14.82 -37.32
C VAL A 127 22.91 -15.33 -35.87
N LEU A 128 21.82 -15.93 -35.42
CA LEU A 128 21.67 -16.50 -34.08
C LEU A 128 22.40 -17.85 -33.93
N GLY A 129 22.82 -18.48 -35.03
CA GLY A 129 23.71 -19.64 -35.04
C GLY A 129 25.17 -19.30 -34.75
N ASN A 130 25.56 -18.01 -34.73
CA ASN A 130 26.91 -17.60 -34.40
C ASN A 130 27.06 -17.37 -32.88
N PRO A 131 27.96 -18.10 -32.18
CA PRO A 131 28.14 -17.98 -30.72
C PRO A 131 28.76 -16.65 -30.26
N ALA A 132 29.30 -15.84 -31.17
CA ALA A 132 29.77 -14.50 -30.88
C ALA A 132 28.65 -13.43 -30.98
N THR A 133 27.49 -13.78 -31.52
CA THR A 133 26.32 -12.89 -31.60
C THR A 133 25.76 -12.61 -30.21
N TRP A 134 25.36 -11.37 -29.98
CA TRP A 134 24.56 -10.99 -28.82
C TRP A 134 23.09 -10.85 -29.22
N TYR A 135 22.22 -11.57 -28.53
CA TYR A 135 20.78 -11.52 -28.72
C TYR A 135 20.11 -10.96 -27.47
N ILE A 136 19.52 -9.78 -27.59
CA ILE A 136 18.93 -9.03 -26.48
C ILE A 136 17.43 -8.95 -26.70
N THR A 137 16.64 -9.38 -25.73
CA THR A 137 15.18 -9.35 -25.78
C THR A 137 14.62 -8.48 -24.66
N ASP A 138 13.76 -7.52 -24.94
CA ASP A 138 13.13 -6.66 -23.93
C ASP A 138 11.62 -6.91 -23.87
N GLY A 139 11.18 -7.51 -22.76
CA GLY A 139 9.78 -7.83 -22.49
C GLY A 139 9.21 -9.01 -23.28
N VAL A 140 9.99 -9.65 -24.16
CA VAL A 140 9.56 -10.79 -25.00
C VAL A 140 10.34 -12.05 -24.61
N PRO A 141 9.69 -13.22 -24.51
CA PRO A 141 10.40 -14.49 -24.31
C PRO A 141 11.40 -14.76 -25.44
N PRO A 142 12.68 -15.00 -25.14
CA PRO A 142 13.71 -15.23 -26.17
C PRO A 142 13.56 -16.59 -26.86
N GLN A 143 14.06 -16.68 -28.10
CA GLN A 143 14.30 -17.95 -28.79
C GLN A 143 15.58 -18.60 -28.25
N LEU A 144 15.42 -19.63 -27.42
CA LEU A 144 16.54 -20.33 -26.76
C LEU A 144 17.17 -21.43 -27.59
N ASN A 145 16.57 -21.79 -28.73
CA ASN A 145 17.14 -22.69 -29.71
C ASN A 145 18.17 -21.97 -30.60
N CYS A 146 19.14 -21.29 -30.00
CA CYS A 146 20.21 -20.59 -30.71
C CYS A 146 21.57 -20.76 -30.02
N GLN A 147 22.65 -20.39 -30.71
CA GLN A 147 24.01 -20.39 -30.15
C GLN A 147 24.42 -19.01 -29.64
N ALA A 148 23.66 -17.96 -29.96
CA ALA A 148 23.94 -16.59 -29.54
C ALA A 148 23.86 -16.40 -28.02
N ARG A 149 24.70 -15.49 -27.52
CA ARG A 149 24.66 -15.04 -26.11
C ARG A 149 23.37 -14.27 -25.87
N THR A 150 22.51 -14.79 -25.00
CA THR A 150 21.15 -14.26 -24.85
C THR A 150 20.98 -13.46 -23.57
N VAL A 151 20.48 -12.23 -23.68
CA VAL A 151 20.14 -11.37 -22.55
C VAL A 151 18.65 -11.00 -22.60
N LEU A 152 17.90 -11.44 -21.61
CA LEU A 152 16.49 -11.08 -21.44
C LEU A 152 16.35 -9.93 -20.45
N LEU A 153 15.85 -8.79 -20.89
CA LEU A 153 15.40 -7.69 -20.02
C LEU A 153 13.91 -7.87 -19.77
N THR A 154 13.49 -7.98 -18.50
CA THR A 154 12.08 -8.21 -18.21
C THR A 154 11.63 -7.71 -16.85
N SER A 155 10.35 -7.41 -16.71
CA SER A 155 9.69 -7.29 -15.40
C SER A 155 9.69 -8.66 -14.69
N PRO A 156 9.45 -8.74 -13.37
CA PRO A 156 9.50 -10.00 -12.64
C PRO A 156 8.31 -10.94 -12.95
N LYS A 157 7.82 -10.97 -14.20
CA LYS A 157 6.72 -11.81 -14.66
C LYS A 157 7.22 -13.19 -15.04
N ARG A 158 6.71 -14.21 -14.34
CA ARG A 158 7.14 -15.60 -14.53
C ARG A 158 6.98 -16.06 -15.98
N GLU A 159 5.90 -15.66 -16.64
CA GLU A 159 5.61 -16.04 -18.04
C GLU A 159 6.73 -15.63 -19.01
N THR A 160 7.43 -14.53 -18.74
CA THR A 160 8.45 -14.01 -19.65
C THR A 160 9.80 -14.71 -19.49
N TYR A 161 10.19 -15.09 -18.26
CA TYR A 161 11.50 -15.69 -17.98
C TYR A 161 11.47 -17.19 -17.68
N LYS A 162 10.30 -17.85 -17.60
CA LYS A 162 10.17 -19.28 -17.28
C LYS A 162 11.05 -20.16 -18.16
N GLU A 163 11.11 -19.88 -19.45
CA GLU A 163 11.93 -20.67 -20.38
C GLU A 163 13.43 -20.41 -20.17
N MET A 164 13.83 -19.19 -19.80
CA MET A 164 15.21 -18.88 -19.38
C MET A 164 15.60 -19.67 -18.14
N SER A 165 14.72 -19.75 -17.13
CA SER A 165 14.97 -20.56 -15.93
C SER A 165 15.11 -22.04 -16.23
N LYS A 166 14.32 -22.60 -17.16
CA LYS A 166 14.46 -24.00 -17.60
C LYS A 166 15.78 -24.26 -18.30
N ALA A 167 16.31 -23.26 -19.01
CA ALA A 167 17.61 -23.32 -19.67
C ALA A 167 18.79 -23.03 -18.70
N ALA A 168 18.55 -23.04 -17.38
CA ALA A 168 19.53 -22.73 -16.34
C ALA A 168 20.22 -21.35 -16.50
N ALA A 169 19.53 -20.38 -17.09
CA ALA A 169 20.03 -19.02 -17.22
C ALA A 169 20.15 -18.33 -15.85
N SER A 170 21.21 -17.55 -15.67
CA SER A 170 21.38 -16.74 -14.46
C SER A 170 20.38 -15.58 -14.44
N MET A 171 19.59 -15.46 -13.37
CA MET A 171 18.68 -14.33 -13.17
C MET A 171 19.33 -13.28 -12.27
N LEU A 172 19.49 -12.08 -12.81
CA LEU A 172 20.05 -10.91 -12.15
C LEU A 172 18.93 -9.91 -11.85
N TYR A 173 18.99 -9.29 -10.69
CA TYR A 173 18.03 -8.32 -10.22
C TYR A 173 18.68 -6.95 -10.14
N MET A 174 18.10 -5.98 -10.84
CA MET A 174 18.56 -4.60 -10.84
C MET A 174 18.27 -3.96 -9.47
N PRO A 175 19.30 -3.39 -8.79
CA PRO A 175 19.13 -2.77 -7.49
C PRO A 175 18.34 -1.46 -7.60
N TYR A 176 17.98 -0.92 -6.44
CA TYR A 176 17.40 0.42 -6.35
C TYR A 176 18.38 1.50 -6.68
N TRP A 177 17.83 2.61 -7.17
CA TRP A 177 18.55 3.86 -7.16
C TRP A 177 18.50 4.48 -5.78
N GLU A 178 19.67 4.85 -5.29
CA GLU A 178 19.78 5.72 -4.13
C GLU A 178 19.34 7.14 -4.50
N LEU A 179 18.94 7.94 -3.50
CA LEU A 179 18.52 9.32 -3.74
C LEU A 179 19.64 10.12 -4.42
N GLY A 180 20.90 9.93 -4.00
CA GLY A 180 22.04 10.61 -4.62
C GLY A 180 22.18 10.31 -6.11
N GLU A 181 22.05 9.03 -6.50
CA GLU A 181 22.11 8.60 -7.90
C GLU A 181 20.95 9.19 -8.72
N LEU A 182 19.73 9.21 -8.15
CA LEU A 182 18.57 9.82 -8.80
C LEU A 182 18.74 11.32 -9.00
N LEU A 183 19.28 12.05 -8.02
CA LEU A 183 19.51 13.48 -8.13
C LEU A 183 20.62 13.80 -9.13
N ALA A 184 21.66 12.97 -9.22
CA ALA A 184 22.67 13.08 -10.27
C ALA A 184 22.03 12.87 -11.65
N CYS A 185 21.26 11.79 -11.83
CA CYS A 185 20.50 11.53 -13.06
C CYS A 185 19.53 12.67 -13.40
N ARG A 186 18.85 13.24 -12.39
CA ARG A 186 17.99 14.42 -12.55
C ARG A 186 18.77 15.58 -13.12
N SER A 187 19.87 15.97 -12.48
CA SER A 187 20.66 17.14 -12.88
C SER A 187 21.13 17.07 -14.33
N LEU A 188 21.40 15.86 -14.84
CA LEU A 188 21.92 15.62 -16.18
C LEU A 188 20.81 15.44 -17.23
N LEU A 189 19.82 14.58 -16.98
CA LEU A 189 18.84 14.13 -18.00
C LEU A 189 17.42 14.65 -17.77
N TYR A 190 17.12 15.11 -16.56
CA TYR A 190 15.81 15.57 -16.14
C TYR A 190 15.93 16.92 -15.43
N CYS A 191 16.81 17.81 -15.90
CA CYS A 191 17.11 19.08 -15.24
C CYS A 191 15.89 19.99 -15.10
N THR A 192 14.90 19.80 -15.97
CA THR A 192 13.59 20.47 -15.96
C THR A 192 12.65 19.96 -14.86
N VAL A 193 12.93 18.79 -14.26
CA VAL A 193 12.21 18.30 -13.09
C VAL A 193 12.79 18.99 -11.87
N ASP A 194 11.94 19.68 -11.12
CA ASP A 194 12.32 20.34 -9.89
C ASP A 194 12.92 19.35 -8.87
N GLU A 195 14.00 19.76 -8.21
CA GLU A 195 14.73 18.90 -7.29
C GLU A 195 13.94 18.59 -6.02
N ALA A 196 13.21 19.58 -5.48
CA ALA A 196 12.39 19.38 -4.29
C ALA A 196 11.25 18.41 -4.59
N LEU A 197 10.58 18.57 -5.75
CA LEU A 197 9.57 17.63 -6.22
C LEU A 197 10.12 16.21 -6.38
N ALA A 198 11.32 16.05 -6.96
CA ALA A 198 11.97 14.74 -7.08
C ALA A 198 12.25 14.10 -5.71
N LYS A 199 12.72 14.89 -4.74
CA LYS A 199 12.93 14.44 -3.35
C LYS A 199 11.63 14.00 -2.69
N GLU A 200 10.55 14.75 -2.85
CA GLU A 200 9.22 14.38 -2.35
C GLU A 200 8.72 13.09 -3.00
N LEU A 201 8.79 12.98 -4.33
CA LEU A 201 8.39 11.76 -5.04
C LEU A 201 9.20 10.55 -4.60
N TYR A 202 10.50 10.71 -4.33
CA TYR A 202 11.34 9.64 -3.78
C TYR A 202 10.86 9.17 -2.40
N GLN A 203 10.39 10.07 -1.54
CA GLN A 203 9.83 9.70 -0.23
C GLN A 203 8.57 8.84 -0.34
N HIS A 204 7.86 8.88 -1.47
CA HIS A 204 6.63 8.10 -1.71
C HIS A 204 6.88 6.86 -2.57
N TYR A 205 7.51 7.02 -3.73
CA TYR A 205 7.76 5.98 -4.73
C TYR A 205 9.11 5.28 -4.56
N GLY A 206 9.95 5.70 -3.62
CA GLY A 206 11.31 5.18 -3.45
C GLY A 206 12.20 5.43 -4.66
N GLY A 207 13.20 4.56 -4.85
CA GLY A 207 14.23 4.65 -5.88
C GLY A 207 13.79 4.36 -7.32
N VAL A 208 12.52 4.54 -7.69
CA VAL A 208 12.00 4.17 -9.03
C VAL A 208 12.05 5.36 -9.98
N VAL A 209 13.03 5.34 -10.89
CA VAL A 209 13.29 6.40 -11.90
C VAL A 209 12.03 6.84 -12.65
N ARG A 210 11.18 5.89 -13.07
CA ARG A 210 9.94 6.19 -13.81
C ARG A 210 9.05 7.18 -13.05
N TYR A 211 8.86 6.96 -11.76
CA TYR A 211 7.92 7.77 -10.97
C TYR A 211 8.55 9.04 -10.43
N VAL A 212 9.84 9.00 -10.10
CA VAL A 212 10.57 10.15 -9.54
C VAL A 212 10.97 11.16 -10.62
N LEU A 213 11.31 10.71 -11.83
CA LEU A 213 11.89 11.58 -12.88
C LEU A 213 11.07 11.59 -14.17
N GLN A 214 10.75 10.42 -14.73
CA GLN A 214 10.08 10.35 -16.04
C GLN A 214 8.64 10.89 -15.98
N LEU A 215 7.88 10.54 -14.94
CA LEU A 215 6.50 10.95 -14.76
C LEU A 215 6.33 12.48 -14.62
N PRO A 216 7.08 13.17 -13.74
CA PRO A 216 7.01 14.64 -13.66
C PRO A 216 7.54 15.33 -14.92
N LYS A 217 8.57 14.79 -15.60
CA LYS A 217 9.06 15.34 -16.88
C LYS A 217 7.99 15.27 -17.97
N ALA A 218 7.24 14.17 -18.04
CA ALA A 218 6.15 14.01 -19.01
C ALA A 218 4.91 14.85 -18.69
N HIS A 219 4.80 15.37 -17.47
CA HIS A 219 3.66 16.14 -17.00
C HIS A 219 4.10 17.41 -16.27
N PRO A 220 4.75 18.35 -16.98
CA PRO A 220 5.20 19.59 -16.37
C PRO A 220 4.01 20.35 -15.79
N GLY A 221 4.19 20.91 -14.58
CA GLY A 221 3.14 21.65 -13.88
C GLY A 221 2.12 20.80 -13.10
N LYS A 222 2.16 19.46 -13.18
CA LYS A 222 1.44 18.63 -12.21
C LYS A 222 2.18 18.68 -10.86
N GLY A 223 1.50 19.18 -9.83
CA GLY A 223 2.02 19.11 -8.46
C GLY A 223 2.05 17.68 -7.90
N LEU A 224 2.72 17.51 -6.76
CA LEU A 224 2.91 16.23 -6.08
C LEU A 224 1.62 15.41 -5.98
N ASP A 225 0.52 16.04 -5.56
CA ASP A 225 -0.76 15.38 -5.32
C ASP A 225 -1.28 14.57 -6.52
N LYS A 226 -1.22 15.16 -7.72
CA LYS A 226 -1.63 14.51 -8.98
C LYS A 226 -0.67 13.41 -9.41
N LEU A 227 0.60 13.53 -9.07
CA LEU A 227 1.62 12.52 -9.39
C LEU A 227 1.55 11.32 -8.43
N LEU A 228 0.96 11.50 -7.25
CA LEU A 228 0.71 10.43 -6.26
C LEU A 228 -0.63 9.72 -6.42
N THR A 229 -1.53 10.19 -7.29
CA THR A 229 -2.87 9.60 -7.49
C THR A 229 -2.80 8.09 -7.74
N GLU A 230 -1.97 7.69 -8.69
CA GLU A 230 -1.77 6.29 -9.08
C GLU A 230 -1.19 5.40 -7.96
N LEU A 231 -0.39 5.97 -7.05
CA LEU A 231 0.11 5.26 -5.88
C LEU A 231 -0.97 5.11 -4.81
N ARG A 232 -1.74 6.16 -4.55
CA ARG A 232 -2.86 6.15 -3.60
C ARG A 232 -3.94 5.16 -4.03
N GLU A 233 -4.26 5.11 -5.31
CA GLU A 233 -5.17 4.12 -5.87
C GLU A 233 -4.65 2.69 -5.68
N ALA A 234 -3.35 2.47 -5.89
CA ALA A 234 -2.73 1.17 -5.63
C ALA A 234 -2.84 0.78 -4.15
N VAL A 235 -2.60 1.71 -3.22
CA VAL A 235 -2.78 1.49 -1.77
C VAL A 235 -4.24 1.19 -1.43
N ALA A 236 -5.18 1.98 -1.95
CA ALA A 236 -6.61 1.80 -1.69
C ALA A 236 -7.15 0.48 -2.24
N GLY A 237 -6.66 0.05 -3.41
CA GLY A 237 -7.09 -1.17 -4.10
C GLY A 237 -6.42 -2.46 -3.61
N CYS A 238 -5.43 -2.39 -2.72
CA CYS A 238 -4.71 -3.57 -2.23
C CYS A 238 -5.15 -3.97 -0.82
N ASN A 239 -5.66 -5.20 -0.66
CA ASN A 239 -6.04 -5.75 0.63
C ASN A 239 -4.96 -6.68 1.23
N SER A 240 -5.17 -7.09 2.48
CA SER A 240 -4.25 -7.96 3.24
C SER A 240 -3.97 -9.30 2.53
N ALA A 241 -4.96 -9.89 1.88
CA ALA A 241 -4.82 -11.14 1.15
C ALA A 241 -3.98 -10.98 -0.13
N GLN A 242 -4.25 -9.93 -0.93
CA GLN A 242 -3.47 -9.61 -2.12
C GLN A 242 -2.01 -9.31 -1.78
N MET A 243 -1.77 -8.54 -0.72
CA MET A 243 -0.40 -8.26 -0.24
C MET A 243 0.35 -9.55 0.13
N ARG A 244 -0.31 -10.48 0.85
CA ARG A 244 0.29 -11.79 1.17
C ARG A 244 0.64 -12.61 -0.08
N MET A 245 -0.23 -12.61 -1.09
CA MET A 245 0.06 -13.30 -2.36
C MET A 245 1.28 -12.70 -3.06
N SER A 246 1.38 -11.37 -3.10
CA SER A 246 2.49 -10.66 -3.75
C SER A 246 3.82 -10.82 -3.01
N VAL A 247 3.79 -10.91 -1.67
CA VAL A 247 5.00 -11.24 -0.88
C VAL A 247 5.45 -12.68 -1.13
N GLY A 248 4.51 -13.63 -1.19
CA GLY A 248 4.82 -15.05 -1.43
C GLY A 248 5.28 -15.33 -2.86
N SER A 249 4.81 -14.56 -3.84
CA SER A 249 5.26 -14.65 -5.23
C SER A 249 4.99 -13.34 -5.96
N ILE A 250 6.01 -12.47 -5.99
CA ILE A 250 5.95 -11.21 -6.75
C ILE A 250 5.64 -11.45 -8.23
N SER A 251 6.02 -12.61 -8.75
CA SER A 251 5.82 -12.97 -10.16
C SER A 251 4.40 -13.35 -10.56
N THR A 252 3.52 -13.58 -9.58
CA THR A 252 2.11 -13.94 -9.77
C THR A 252 1.17 -12.98 -9.06
N GLY A 253 1.70 -11.97 -8.37
CA GLY A 253 0.92 -10.93 -7.73
C GLY A 253 0.29 -9.99 -8.76
N PRO A 254 -0.79 -9.29 -8.42
CA PRO A 254 -1.36 -8.27 -9.30
C PRO A 254 -0.35 -7.14 -9.55
N GLU A 255 -0.33 -6.60 -10.77
CA GLU A 255 0.59 -5.53 -11.21
C GLU A 255 0.63 -4.33 -10.25
N THR A 256 -0.51 -4.01 -9.62
CA THR A 256 -0.63 -2.95 -8.62
C THR A 256 0.30 -3.17 -7.42
N SER A 257 0.60 -4.41 -7.08
CA SER A 257 1.52 -4.75 -5.99
C SER A 257 2.96 -4.38 -6.31
N HIS A 258 3.38 -4.32 -7.59
CA HIS A 258 4.73 -3.89 -7.97
C HIS A 258 4.98 -2.39 -7.72
N ARG A 259 3.91 -1.61 -7.55
CA ARG A 259 4.00 -0.19 -7.16
C ARG A 259 4.15 -0.01 -5.66
N LEU A 260 3.67 -0.99 -4.88
CA LEU A 260 3.72 -0.98 -3.43
C LEU A 260 4.93 -1.72 -2.89
N LEU A 261 5.39 -2.75 -3.61
CA LEU A 261 6.47 -3.64 -3.23
C LEU A 261 7.62 -3.57 -4.22
N HIS A 262 8.79 -3.66 -3.63
CA HIS A 262 10.06 -3.36 -4.22
C HIS A 262 11.01 -4.56 -4.00
N ILE A 263 11.56 -5.12 -5.08
CA ILE A 263 12.64 -6.11 -5.08
C ILE A 263 14.00 -5.54 -4.66
N VAL A 264 14.51 -5.98 -3.51
CA VAL A 264 15.89 -5.70 -3.07
C VAL A 264 16.84 -6.77 -3.61
N ALA A 265 17.91 -6.32 -4.24
CA ALA A 265 19.01 -7.15 -4.74
C ALA A 265 20.30 -6.85 -3.96
N ASP A 266 21.16 -7.86 -3.83
CA ASP A 266 22.48 -7.70 -3.22
C ASP A 266 23.56 -7.26 -4.24
N GLU A 267 24.81 -7.29 -3.79
CA GLU A 267 25.98 -6.94 -4.59
C GLU A 267 26.24 -7.87 -5.78
N LYS A 268 25.72 -9.09 -5.70
CA LYS A 268 25.79 -10.13 -6.73
C LYS A 268 24.56 -10.09 -7.65
N PHE A 269 23.68 -9.10 -7.45
CA PHE A 269 22.43 -8.95 -8.18
C PHE A 269 21.48 -10.13 -7.98
N GLU A 270 21.54 -10.79 -6.81
CA GLU A 270 20.60 -11.83 -6.41
C GLU A 270 19.47 -11.21 -5.58
N MET A 271 18.23 -11.62 -5.84
CA MET A 271 17.07 -11.16 -5.05
C MET A 271 17.17 -11.66 -3.62
N GLN A 272 17.06 -10.75 -2.66
CA GLN A 272 17.13 -11.05 -1.24
C GLN A 272 15.74 -11.10 -0.61
N HIS A 273 14.99 -10.01 -0.76
CA HIS A 273 13.68 -9.83 -0.14
C HIS A 273 12.90 -8.72 -0.84
N LEU A 274 11.64 -8.55 -0.41
CA LEU A 274 10.78 -7.45 -0.82
C LEU A 274 10.66 -6.43 0.31
N VAL A 275 10.61 -5.16 -0.06
CA VAL A 275 10.32 -4.04 0.84
C VAL A 275 9.14 -3.25 0.32
N PHE A 276 8.49 -2.47 1.17
CA PHE A 276 7.56 -1.46 0.68
C PHE A 276 8.31 -0.38 -0.11
N ALA A 277 7.63 0.24 -1.08
CA ALA A 277 8.20 1.29 -1.91
C ALA A 277 8.75 2.46 -1.08
N SER A 278 8.08 2.74 0.05
CA SER A 278 8.52 3.70 1.05
C SER A 278 7.87 3.43 2.40
N LYS A 279 8.37 4.12 3.44
CA LYS A 279 7.72 4.17 4.75
C LYS A 279 6.29 4.70 4.66
N TRP A 280 6.05 5.73 3.84
CA TRP A 280 4.71 6.28 3.62
C TRP A 280 3.75 5.21 3.07
N VAL A 281 4.18 4.42 2.07
CA VAL A 281 3.36 3.34 1.52
C VAL A 281 3.04 2.28 2.58
N ALA A 282 4.02 1.90 3.41
CA ALA A 282 3.80 0.93 4.48
C ALA A 282 2.75 1.42 5.48
N GLU A 283 2.85 2.68 5.91
CA GLU A 283 1.91 3.28 6.87
C GLU A 283 0.50 3.43 6.29
N GLU A 284 0.37 3.92 5.06
CA GLU A 284 -0.93 4.07 4.40
C GLU A 284 -1.58 2.73 4.09
N PHE A 285 -0.79 1.72 3.68
CA PHE A 285 -1.28 0.37 3.51
C PHE A 285 -1.83 -0.21 4.83
N VAL A 286 -1.10 -0.10 5.94
CA VAL A 286 -1.56 -0.59 7.23
C VAL A 286 -2.85 0.12 7.67
N LYS A 287 -2.90 1.46 7.53
CA LYS A 287 -4.12 2.23 7.81
C LYS A 287 -5.30 1.72 6.99
N GLN A 288 -5.10 1.50 5.70
CA GLN A 288 -6.16 1.03 4.81
C GLN A 288 -6.58 -0.41 5.10
N ALA A 289 -5.63 -1.30 5.36
CA ALA A 289 -5.89 -2.70 5.69
C ALA A 289 -6.75 -2.80 6.96
N VAL A 290 -6.40 -2.06 8.02
CA VAL A 290 -7.19 -2.02 9.26
C VAL A 290 -8.60 -1.50 8.98
N ARG A 291 -8.75 -0.42 8.21
CA ARG A 291 -10.07 0.09 7.81
C ARG A 291 -10.90 -0.94 7.06
N ASN A 292 -10.31 -1.64 6.09
CA ASN A 292 -11.00 -2.63 5.26
C ASN A 292 -11.51 -3.81 6.10
N GLU A 293 -10.69 -4.34 7.01
CA GLU A 293 -11.09 -5.45 7.90
C GLU A 293 -12.25 -5.04 8.82
N LEU A 294 -12.20 -3.83 9.37
CA LEU A 294 -13.25 -3.27 10.22
C LEU A 294 -14.55 -2.97 9.46
N GLN A 295 -14.44 -2.49 8.23
CA GLN A 295 -15.59 -2.33 7.34
C GLN A 295 -16.18 -3.69 6.97
N GLY A 296 -15.35 -4.71 6.75
CA GLY A 296 -15.78 -6.09 6.54
C GLY A 296 -16.59 -6.62 7.73
N LEU A 297 -16.12 -6.39 8.96
CA LEU A 297 -16.86 -6.75 10.17
C LEU A 297 -18.18 -5.99 10.30
N THR A 298 -18.18 -4.69 10.01
CA THR A 298 -19.42 -3.87 9.99
C THR A 298 -20.41 -4.38 8.94
N SER A 299 -19.93 -4.72 7.73
CA SER A 299 -20.75 -5.26 6.65
C SER A 299 -21.36 -6.62 7.02
N LEU A 300 -20.61 -7.47 7.70
CA LEU A 300 -21.11 -8.75 8.22
C LEU A 300 -22.23 -8.54 9.26
N LEU A 301 -22.11 -7.55 10.14
CA LEU A 301 -23.18 -7.20 11.11
C LEU A 301 -24.45 -6.71 10.42
N VAL A 302 -24.33 -5.96 9.32
CA VAL A 302 -25.48 -5.45 8.57
C VAL A 302 -26.17 -6.55 7.77
N SER A 303 -25.39 -7.43 7.14
CA SER A 303 -25.90 -8.49 6.24
C SER A 303 -26.45 -9.73 6.97
N THR A 304 -26.07 -9.95 8.22
CA THR A 304 -26.58 -11.07 9.02
C THR A 304 -27.95 -10.75 9.65
N SER A 305 -28.73 -11.79 9.92
CA SER A 305 -30.07 -11.68 10.52
C SER A 305 -30.28 -12.70 11.65
N GLY A 306 -31.35 -12.52 12.43
CA GLY A 306 -31.76 -13.46 13.48
C GLY A 306 -30.71 -13.67 14.58
N ALA A 307 -30.55 -14.92 15.02
CA ALA A 307 -29.68 -15.29 16.14
C ALA A 307 -28.20 -14.97 15.88
N LEU A 308 -27.73 -15.12 14.63
CA LEU A 308 -26.35 -14.82 14.25
C LEU A 308 -26.04 -13.32 14.37
N LYS A 309 -26.97 -12.45 13.94
CA LYS A 309 -26.84 -10.99 14.11
C LYS A 309 -26.73 -10.64 15.59
N GLY A 310 -27.56 -11.26 16.44
CA GLY A 310 -27.51 -11.07 17.89
C GLY A 310 -26.15 -11.45 18.49
N MET A 311 -25.63 -12.64 18.13
CA MET A 311 -24.34 -13.14 18.63
C MET A 311 -23.17 -12.23 18.21
N LEU A 312 -23.11 -11.83 16.93
CA LEU A 312 -22.06 -10.95 16.43
C LEU A 312 -22.18 -9.54 17.03
N TYR A 313 -23.40 -9.02 17.18
CA TYR A 313 -23.64 -7.71 17.76
C TYR A 313 -23.16 -7.63 19.21
N GLU A 314 -23.54 -8.61 20.03
CA GLU A 314 -23.12 -8.71 21.44
C GLU A 314 -21.59 -8.80 21.54
N ALA A 315 -20.97 -9.70 20.78
CA ALA A 315 -19.51 -9.83 20.73
C ALA A 315 -18.82 -8.52 20.32
N THR A 316 -19.39 -7.80 19.35
CA THR A 316 -18.84 -6.52 18.89
C THR A 316 -18.97 -5.44 19.96
N MET A 317 -20.12 -5.34 20.63
CA MET A 317 -20.31 -4.37 21.72
C MET A 317 -19.40 -4.65 22.92
N HIS A 318 -19.10 -5.91 23.21
CA HIS A 318 -18.08 -6.26 24.20
C HIS A 318 -16.66 -5.80 23.79
N ALA A 319 -16.35 -5.67 22.51
CA ALA A 319 -15.07 -5.12 22.05
C ALA A 319 -15.04 -3.58 22.05
N VAL A 320 -16.21 -2.93 21.98
CA VAL A 320 -16.37 -1.47 21.87
C VAL A 320 -16.50 -0.81 23.23
N LEU A 321 -17.46 -1.23 24.07
CA LEU A 321 -17.79 -0.57 25.33
C LEU A 321 -16.62 -0.43 26.31
N PRO A 322 -15.69 -1.40 26.45
CA PRO A 322 -14.55 -1.24 27.35
C PRO A 322 -13.59 -0.15 26.91
N LYS A 323 -13.54 0.20 25.62
CA LYS A 323 -12.67 1.30 25.13
C LYS A 323 -13.16 2.68 25.57
N GLY A 324 -14.37 2.78 26.10
CA GLY A 324 -14.97 4.05 26.49
C GLY A 324 -15.29 4.93 25.29
N GLY A 325 -15.45 6.23 25.51
CA GLY A 325 -15.81 7.21 24.49
C GLY A 325 -17.19 7.80 24.71
N ARG A 326 -17.69 8.49 23.68
CA ARG A 326 -18.97 9.21 23.69
C ARG A 326 -20.04 8.38 22.99
N PHE A 327 -21.20 8.26 23.62
CA PHE A 327 -22.33 7.50 23.10
C PHE A 327 -23.59 8.34 23.17
N THR A 328 -24.29 8.43 22.04
CA THR A 328 -25.63 9.00 21.98
C THR A 328 -26.61 8.09 22.72
N ALA A 329 -27.37 8.65 23.65
CA ALA A 329 -28.36 7.92 24.43
C ALA A 329 -29.61 8.76 24.67
N VAL A 330 -30.72 8.09 24.96
CA VAL A 330 -31.95 8.74 25.39
C VAL A 330 -32.38 8.17 26.75
N PRO A 331 -32.58 9.00 27.78
CA PRO A 331 -33.11 8.55 29.05
C PRO A 331 -34.56 8.10 28.86
N ILE A 332 -34.94 7.02 29.55
CA ILE A 332 -36.30 6.49 29.53
C ILE A 332 -36.95 6.71 30.89
N SER A 333 -38.14 7.31 30.87
CA SER A 333 -39.00 7.43 32.04
C SER A 333 -40.25 6.56 31.88
N TYR A 334 -40.87 6.19 33.01
CA TYR A 334 -42.15 5.48 32.99
C TYR A 334 -43.21 6.41 33.56
N ASN A 335 -44.19 6.80 32.74
CA ASN A 335 -45.25 7.72 33.13
C ASN A 335 -46.57 7.33 32.46
N LYS A 336 -47.70 7.54 33.16
CA LYS A 336 -49.06 7.26 32.66
C LYS A 336 -49.22 5.87 32.02
N GLY A 337 -48.58 4.85 32.60
CA GLY A 337 -48.72 3.46 32.15
C GLY A 337 -47.77 3.04 31.00
N SER A 338 -46.93 3.93 30.48
CA SER A 338 -46.03 3.63 29.36
C SER A 338 -44.61 4.17 29.55
N PHE A 339 -43.66 3.60 28.80
CA PHE A 339 -42.30 4.11 28.73
C PHE A 339 -42.22 5.26 27.73
N GLN A 340 -41.61 6.38 28.16
CA GLN A 340 -41.45 7.59 27.37
C GLN A 340 -39.96 7.90 27.20
N ARG A 341 -39.58 8.21 25.96
CA ARG A 341 -38.24 8.70 25.62
C ARG A 341 -38.11 10.16 26.03
N GLY A 342 -37.01 10.49 26.69
CA GLY A 342 -36.62 11.87 27.00
C GLY A 342 -35.90 12.55 25.83
N VAL A 343 -35.11 13.57 26.17
CA VAL A 343 -34.25 14.28 25.22
C VAL A 343 -32.95 13.51 25.04
N GLU A 344 -32.47 13.42 23.81
CA GLU A 344 -31.19 12.78 23.51
C GLU A 344 -30.03 13.50 24.21
N GLU A 345 -29.15 12.72 24.84
CA GLU A 345 -27.97 13.20 25.56
C GLU A 345 -26.73 12.37 25.21
N GLU A 346 -25.55 12.90 25.51
CA GLU A 346 -24.28 12.22 25.30
C GLU A 346 -23.79 11.59 26.62
N LEU A 347 -23.67 10.26 26.64
CA LEU A 347 -23.03 9.53 27.72
C LEU A 347 -21.53 9.39 27.44
N VAL A 348 -20.72 9.85 28.39
CA VAL A 348 -19.26 9.71 28.34
C VAL A 348 -18.83 8.54 29.21
N PHE A 349 -18.14 7.58 28.59
CA PHE A 349 -17.62 6.40 29.24
C PHE A 349 -16.10 6.48 29.33
N ALA A 350 -15.56 6.39 30.54
CA ALA A 350 -14.13 6.18 30.72
C ALA A 350 -13.70 4.80 30.17
N PRO A 351 -12.49 4.70 29.58
CA PRO A 351 -11.92 3.43 29.16
C PRO A 351 -11.68 2.53 30.38
N CYS A 352 -11.87 1.23 30.17
CA CYS A 352 -11.57 0.20 31.14
C CYS A 352 -10.13 -0.26 30.95
N THR A 353 -9.43 -0.50 32.05
CA THR A 353 -8.04 -1.01 32.05
C THR A 353 -7.99 -2.52 32.22
N LYS A 354 -9.08 -3.12 32.72
CA LYS A 354 -9.19 -4.56 32.98
C LYS A 354 -10.55 -5.11 32.53
N GLN A 355 -10.57 -6.39 32.19
CA GLN A 355 -11.79 -7.16 31.97
C GLN A 355 -11.79 -8.38 32.88
N GLU A 356 -12.93 -8.63 33.53
CA GLU A 356 -13.12 -9.78 34.43
C GLU A 356 -14.36 -10.58 34.04
N PHE A 357 -14.24 -11.90 34.12
CA PHE A 357 -15.33 -12.82 33.87
C PHE A 357 -15.83 -13.40 35.19
N PHE A 358 -17.14 -13.50 35.35
CA PHE A 358 -17.74 -13.95 36.61
C PHE A 358 -18.82 -15.02 36.39
N GLN A 359 -18.90 -16.03 37.27
CA GLN A 359 -20.03 -16.99 37.27
C GLN A 359 -21.14 -16.52 38.20
N ASP A 360 -20.77 -15.94 39.35
CA ASP A 360 -21.62 -15.23 40.29
C ASP A 360 -21.19 -13.76 40.37
N LEU A 361 -22.11 -12.86 40.68
CA LEU A 361 -21.79 -11.42 40.77
C LEU A 361 -20.69 -11.20 41.81
N PRO A 362 -19.66 -10.38 41.52
CA PRO A 362 -18.56 -10.16 42.44
C PRO A 362 -19.03 -9.42 43.69
N ASP A 363 -18.46 -9.79 44.85
CA ASP A 363 -18.76 -9.15 46.13
C ASP A 363 -18.26 -7.70 46.22
N THR A 364 -17.22 -7.38 45.45
CA THR A 364 -16.63 -6.04 45.33
C THR A 364 -16.37 -5.71 43.87
N THR A 365 -16.66 -4.47 43.47
CA THR A 365 -16.43 -3.97 42.12
C THR A 365 -15.24 -3.02 42.11
N THR A 366 -14.46 -3.09 41.04
CA THR A 366 -13.29 -2.21 40.84
C THR A 366 -13.61 -1.21 39.75
N VAL A 367 -13.25 0.06 39.98
CA VAL A 367 -13.38 1.14 38.98
C VAL A 367 -12.55 0.79 37.74
N GLN A 368 -13.00 1.20 36.55
CA GLN A 368 -12.34 0.90 35.27
C GLN A 368 -12.22 -0.59 34.93
N THR A 369 -13.00 -1.46 35.57
CA THR A 369 -13.08 -2.89 35.22
C THR A 369 -14.39 -3.19 34.48
N TYR A 370 -14.28 -3.87 33.34
CA TYR A 370 -15.42 -4.35 32.57
C TYR A 370 -15.77 -5.79 32.96
N TYR A 371 -16.94 -6.00 33.56
CA TYR A 371 -17.40 -7.28 34.06
C TYR A 371 -18.32 -7.97 33.06
N ARG A 372 -17.99 -9.22 32.69
CA ARG A 372 -18.79 -10.04 31.78
C ARG A 372 -19.19 -11.37 32.45
N PRO A 373 -20.46 -11.79 32.41
CA PRO A 373 -20.85 -13.10 32.91
C PRO A 373 -20.20 -14.20 32.05
N SER A 374 -19.81 -15.30 32.69
CA SER A 374 -19.17 -16.46 32.05
C SER A 374 -20.19 -17.39 31.40
N SER A 375 -21.47 -17.25 31.74
CA SER A 375 -22.59 -18.00 31.17
C SER A 375 -23.88 -17.14 31.18
N ALA A 376 -24.88 -17.54 30.39
CA ALA A 376 -26.14 -16.79 30.22
C ALA A 376 -27.09 -16.81 31.44
N THR A 377 -26.59 -17.12 32.64
CA THR A 377 -27.39 -17.24 33.88
C THR A 377 -27.93 -15.91 34.40
N PHE A 378 -27.46 -14.77 33.88
CA PHE A 378 -27.95 -13.43 34.20
C PHE A 378 -28.68 -12.78 33.00
N PRO A 379 -29.90 -13.21 32.64
CA PRO A 379 -30.59 -12.81 31.40
C PRO A 379 -31.02 -11.33 31.36
N THR A 380 -30.71 -10.55 32.39
CA THR A 380 -31.10 -9.14 32.51
C THR A 380 -29.97 -8.20 32.08
N VAL A 381 -28.72 -8.67 32.04
CA VAL A 381 -27.52 -7.87 31.76
C VAL A 381 -26.46 -8.73 31.11
N ASP A 382 -25.91 -8.23 30.01
CA ASP A 382 -24.86 -8.91 29.24
C ASP A 382 -23.46 -8.49 29.73
N ALA A 383 -23.34 -7.32 30.34
CA ALA A 383 -22.14 -6.87 31.04
C ALA A 383 -22.45 -5.73 32.00
N PHE A 384 -21.49 -5.38 32.85
CA PHE A 384 -21.55 -4.12 33.59
C PHE A 384 -20.16 -3.54 33.87
N LYS A 385 -20.11 -2.26 34.23
CA LYS A 385 -18.92 -1.61 34.79
C LYS A 385 -19.34 -0.60 35.84
N CYS A 386 -18.49 -0.34 36.82
CA CYS A 386 -18.74 0.75 37.77
C CYS A 386 -17.66 1.84 37.64
N SER A 387 -18.10 3.09 37.82
CA SER A 387 -17.29 4.28 38.06
C SER A 387 -17.46 4.73 39.51
N GLU A 388 -16.83 5.84 39.90
CA GLU A 388 -17.00 6.44 41.22
C GLU A 388 -18.48 6.81 41.48
N ASP A 389 -19.15 7.41 40.48
CA ASP A 389 -20.53 7.92 40.65
C ASP A 389 -21.63 7.00 40.09
N THR A 390 -21.30 6.05 39.22
CA THR A 390 -22.31 5.29 38.46
C THR A 390 -21.96 3.82 38.36
N CYS A 391 -22.97 2.95 38.25
CA CYS A 391 -22.74 1.59 37.79
C CYS A 391 -23.63 1.27 36.58
N ASP A 392 -22.96 1.00 35.46
CA ASP A 392 -23.52 0.88 34.12
C ASP A 392 -23.73 -0.58 33.78
N PHE A 393 -25.00 -0.95 33.72
CA PHE A 393 -25.49 -2.26 33.32
C PHE A 393 -25.83 -2.25 31.84
N PHE A 394 -25.13 -3.04 31.03
CA PHE A 394 -25.36 -3.11 29.59
C PHE A 394 -26.26 -4.30 29.26
N GLN A 395 -27.33 -4.02 28.52
CA GLN A 395 -28.13 -5.03 27.86
C GLN A 395 -28.11 -4.77 26.35
N MET A 396 -27.39 -5.63 25.62
CA MET A 396 -27.17 -5.55 24.19
C MET A 396 -28.31 -6.28 23.47
N THR A 397 -28.90 -5.65 22.45
CA THR A 397 -29.99 -6.29 21.73
C THR A 397 -30.16 -5.77 20.30
N VAL A 398 -30.48 -6.70 19.41
CA VAL A 398 -30.89 -6.42 18.02
C VAL A 398 -32.41 -6.51 17.83
N ALA A 399 -33.15 -6.88 18.88
CA ALA A 399 -34.61 -6.87 18.85
C ALA A 399 -35.17 -5.44 18.99
N ASP A 400 -36.28 -5.16 18.32
CA ASP A 400 -36.92 -3.83 18.33
C ASP A 400 -37.65 -3.51 19.64
N SER A 401 -37.80 -4.49 20.52
CA SER A 401 -38.36 -4.26 21.85
C SER A 401 -37.86 -5.21 22.92
N LYS A 402 -37.92 -4.75 24.17
CA LYS A 402 -37.65 -5.55 25.36
C LYS A 402 -38.72 -5.34 26.43
N LYS A 403 -39.04 -6.41 27.15
CA LYS A 403 -39.91 -6.38 28.33
C LYS A 403 -39.05 -6.22 29.57
N LEU A 404 -39.40 -5.29 30.45
CA LEU A 404 -38.65 -4.99 31.65
C LEU A 404 -39.33 -5.59 32.90
N ASP A 405 -38.54 -6.29 33.71
CA ASP A 405 -38.99 -6.97 34.92
C ASP A 405 -38.39 -6.26 36.16
N ALA A 406 -39.24 -5.71 37.02
CA ALA A 406 -38.81 -4.91 38.16
C ALA A 406 -38.14 -5.75 39.26
N ASN A 407 -38.53 -7.01 39.46
CA ASN A 407 -37.95 -7.86 40.49
C ASN A 407 -36.58 -8.37 40.06
N LYS A 408 -36.40 -8.76 38.78
CA LYS A 408 -35.07 -9.13 38.26
C LYS A 408 -34.07 -7.99 38.42
N LEU A 409 -34.50 -6.77 38.10
CA LEU A 409 -33.67 -5.58 38.25
C LEU A 409 -33.37 -5.28 39.73
N SER A 410 -34.35 -5.43 40.62
CA SER A 410 -34.16 -5.23 42.06
C SER A 410 -33.17 -6.25 42.63
N ASN A 411 -33.25 -7.51 42.21
CA ASN A 411 -32.35 -8.57 42.64
C ASN A 411 -30.90 -8.30 42.21
N LEU A 412 -30.70 -7.81 40.98
CA LEU A 412 -29.37 -7.45 40.47
C LEU A 412 -28.70 -6.37 41.32
N VAL A 413 -29.41 -5.26 41.55
CA VAL A 413 -28.90 -4.13 42.35
C VAL A 413 -28.64 -4.54 43.80
N THR A 414 -29.50 -5.37 44.37
CA THR A 414 -29.37 -5.83 45.76
C THR A 414 -28.18 -6.77 45.93
N LYS A 415 -27.94 -7.69 44.99
CA LYS A 415 -26.81 -8.64 45.04
C LYS A 415 -25.45 -7.96 44.94
N LEU A 416 -25.33 -6.92 44.11
CA LEU A 416 -24.09 -6.15 43.95
C LEU A 416 -23.79 -5.17 45.10
N LYS A 417 -24.72 -5.03 46.07
CA LYS A 417 -24.56 -4.18 47.27
C LYS A 417 -24.06 -2.76 46.94
N LEU A 418 -24.60 -2.16 45.86
CA LEU A 418 -24.13 -0.86 45.39
C LEU A 418 -24.31 0.23 46.46
N PRO A 419 -23.26 1.04 46.74
CA PRO A 419 -23.32 2.18 47.66
C PRO A 419 -24.47 3.16 47.34
N GLN A 420 -24.91 3.97 48.31
CA GLN A 420 -26.07 4.86 48.13
C GLN A 420 -25.81 6.01 47.14
N ASP A 421 -24.58 6.52 47.13
CA ASP A 421 -24.01 7.55 46.27
C ASP A 421 -23.82 7.08 44.81
N VAL A 422 -23.62 5.79 44.58
CA VAL A 422 -23.52 5.23 43.23
C VAL A 422 -24.90 5.13 42.57
N THR A 423 -25.05 5.74 41.40
CA THR A 423 -26.29 5.68 40.61
C THR A 423 -26.27 4.48 39.65
N PRO A 424 -27.13 3.46 39.83
CA PRO A 424 -27.22 2.38 38.87
C PRO A 424 -27.95 2.83 37.58
N ARG A 425 -27.40 2.50 36.41
CA ARG A 425 -27.97 2.79 35.09
C ARG A 425 -28.11 1.50 34.29
N LEU A 426 -29.31 1.18 33.80
CA LEU A 426 -29.52 0.09 32.84
C LEU A 426 -29.61 0.66 31.43
N LEU A 427 -28.67 0.26 30.60
CA LEU A 427 -28.41 0.78 29.27
C LEU A 427 -28.73 -0.30 28.23
N PHE A 428 -29.81 -0.07 27.48
CA PHE A 428 -30.18 -0.88 26.32
C PHE A 428 -29.33 -0.44 25.14
N VAL A 429 -28.26 -1.18 24.84
CA VAL A 429 -27.38 -0.91 23.71
C VAL A 429 -27.98 -1.56 22.48
N VAL A 430 -28.51 -0.73 21.57
CA VAL A 430 -29.28 -1.18 20.42
C VAL A 430 -28.60 -0.82 19.11
N HIS A 431 -28.86 -1.61 18.07
CA HIS A 431 -28.35 -1.31 16.73
C HIS A 431 -28.79 0.09 16.27
N GLU A 432 -27.93 0.79 15.50
CA GLU A 432 -28.20 2.13 14.97
C GLU A 432 -29.57 2.22 14.25
N ASP A 433 -29.89 1.24 13.41
CA ASP A 433 -31.17 1.18 12.69
C ASP A 433 -32.40 1.06 13.59
N SER A 434 -32.28 0.33 14.71
CA SER A 434 -33.37 0.15 15.68
C SER A 434 -33.39 1.25 16.73
N TYR A 435 -32.31 2.03 16.89
CA TYR A 435 -32.22 3.11 17.88
C TYR A 435 -33.40 4.10 17.84
N PRO A 436 -33.87 4.63 16.71
CA PRO A 436 -34.98 5.58 16.70
C PRO A 436 -36.33 4.94 17.08
N THR A 437 -36.52 3.65 16.80
CA THR A 437 -37.82 2.97 16.88
C THR A 437 -37.93 2.00 18.06
N PHE A 438 -36.82 1.69 18.74
CA PHE A 438 -36.76 0.71 19.83
C PHE A 438 -37.71 1.06 20.99
N LYS A 439 -38.46 0.05 21.45
CA LYS A 439 -39.50 0.21 22.49
C LYS A 439 -39.22 -0.63 23.73
N LEU A 440 -39.44 -0.04 24.90
CA LEU A 440 -39.55 -0.77 26.14
C LEU A 440 -41.02 -1.04 26.46
N ALA A 441 -41.32 -2.23 26.94
CA ALA A 441 -42.66 -2.64 27.37
C ALA A 441 -42.64 -3.09 28.83
N PRO A 442 -43.70 -2.79 29.61
CA PRO A 442 -43.78 -3.25 31.00
C PRO A 442 -43.90 -4.78 31.04
N GLY A 443 -43.08 -5.42 31.87
CA GLY A 443 -43.23 -6.83 32.22
C GLY A 443 -44.33 -7.03 33.27
N LYS A 444 -44.58 -8.30 33.64
CA LYS A 444 -45.65 -8.68 34.58
C LYS A 444 -45.60 -7.96 35.93
N GLU A 445 -44.40 -7.55 36.36
CA GLU A 445 -44.15 -7.02 37.70
C GLU A 445 -43.81 -5.52 37.69
N TRP A 446 -44.21 -4.80 36.62
CA TRP A 446 -43.99 -3.37 36.45
C TRP A 446 -45.28 -2.56 36.71
N PRO A 447 -45.24 -1.36 37.33
CA PRO A 447 -44.09 -0.51 37.69
C PRO A 447 -43.39 -0.89 38.99
N ARG A 448 -42.16 -0.37 39.13
CA ARG A 448 -41.33 -0.51 40.32
C ARG A 448 -42.04 0.06 41.55
N LYS A 449 -42.00 -0.65 42.67
CA LYS A 449 -42.51 -0.15 43.95
C LYS A 449 -41.50 0.84 44.56
N SER A 450 -41.96 1.91 45.22
CA SER A 450 -41.09 2.99 45.72
C SER A 450 -39.96 2.52 46.65
N LYS A 451 -40.17 1.44 47.41
CA LYS A 451 -39.19 0.84 48.32
C LYS A 451 -38.27 -0.22 47.70
N GLN A 452 -38.43 -0.56 46.42
CA GLN A 452 -37.57 -1.56 45.76
C GLN A 452 -36.25 -0.94 45.28
N ALA A 453 -35.14 -1.69 45.34
CA ALA A 453 -33.84 -1.24 44.83
C ALA A 453 -33.88 -0.79 43.36
N ALA A 454 -34.77 -1.37 42.54
CA ALA A 454 -34.98 -0.95 41.16
C ALA A 454 -35.42 0.52 41.02
N SER A 455 -36.03 1.16 42.03
CA SER A 455 -36.46 2.56 41.96
C SER A 455 -35.30 3.53 41.73
N ARG A 456 -34.08 3.15 42.17
CA ARG A 456 -32.83 3.92 41.98
C ARG A 456 -32.28 3.83 40.56
N VAL A 457 -32.72 2.86 39.75
CA VAL A 457 -32.10 2.57 38.46
C VAL A 457 -32.57 3.52 37.37
N LYS A 458 -31.65 4.32 36.81
CA LYS A 458 -31.97 5.10 35.60
C LYS A 458 -31.97 4.19 34.37
N LEU A 459 -32.88 4.42 33.44
CA LEU A 459 -33.01 3.63 32.22
C LEU A 459 -32.54 4.46 31.03
N TYR A 460 -31.83 3.82 30.12
CA TYR A 460 -31.31 4.45 28.91
C TYR A 460 -31.46 3.53 27.71
N VAL A 461 -31.76 4.09 26.54
CA VAL A 461 -31.51 3.45 25.25
C VAL A 461 -30.28 4.11 24.66
N VAL A 462 -29.26 3.33 24.33
CA VAL A 462 -27.97 3.81 23.82
C VAL A 462 -27.81 3.36 22.39
N LYS A 463 -27.43 4.29 21.52
CA LYS A 463 -27.10 4.00 20.12
C LYS A 463 -25.78 3.23 20.09
N GLY A 464 -25.83 1.95 19.72
CA GLY A 464 -24.65 1.12 19.54
C GLY A 464 -23.92 1.52 18.27
N VAL A 465 -22.90 2.36 18.41
CA VAL A 465 -22.03 2.81 17.32
C VAL A 465 -20.70 2.07 17.33
N TYR A 466 -20.30 1.56 16.18
CA TYR A 466 -19.02 0.89 15.98
C TYR A 466 -17.92 1.83 15.49
N ALA A 467 -18.18 3.14 15.43
CA ALA A 467 -17.22 4.15 15.00
C ALA A 467 -15.93 4.12 15.82
N GLN A 468 -15.99 3.67 17.07
CA GLN A 468 -14.82 3.47 17.96
C GLN A 468 -13.95 2.26 17.58
N LEU A 469 -14.45 1.39 16.69
CA LEU A 469 -13.59 0.42 16.01
C LEU A 469 -12.80 1.06 14.89
N GLN A 470 -13.29 2.13 14.26
CA GLN A 470 -12.56 2.79 13.18
C GLN A 470 -11.26 3.41 13.70
N PRO A 471 -10.16 3.31 12.94
CA PRO A 471 -8.94 4.00 13.31
C PRO A 471 -9.21 5.50 13.41
N ALA A 472 -8.66 6.14 14.44
CA ALA A 472 -8.83 7.57 14.66
C ALA A 472 -8.55 8.35 13.36
N PRO A 473 -9.39 9.35 13.00
CA PRO A 473 -9.09 10.20 11.86
C PRO A 473 -7.72 10.83 12.10
N VAL A 474 -6.81 10.66 11.13
CA VAL A 474 -5.52 11.33 11.13
C VAL A 474 -5.82 12.82 11.09
N ARG A 475 -5.53 13.54 12.18
CA ARG A 475 -5.41 14.99 12.13
C ARG A 475 -4.28 15.30 11.17
N THR A 476 -4.60 15.69 9.94
CA THR A 476 -3.66 16.40 9.08
C THR A 476 -3.53 17.82 9.63
N ASP A 477 -2.75 17.99 10.69
CA ASP A 477 -2.26 19.30 11.11
C ASP A 477 -1.18 19.74 10.11
N LEU A 478 -1.62 20.22 8.93
CA LEU A 478 -0.76 20.83 7.91
C LEU A 478 -0.59 22.34 8.10
N THR A 479 -0.95 22.90 9.26
CA THR A 479 -0.93 24.35 9.50
C THR A 479 -0.05 24.82 10.66
N GLN A 480 0.90 24.01 11.13
CA GLN A 480 1.92 24.47 12.09
C GLN A 480 3.34 24.09 11.68
N SER A 481 3.83 24.64 10.56
CA SER A 481 5.29 24.79 10.28
C SER A 481 5.60 25.85 9.21
N PHE A 482 4.72 26.85 9.02
CA PHE A 482 5.00 28.03 8.19
C PHE A 482 5.14 29.27 9.07
N ALA A 483 6.18 29.31 9.89
CA ALA A 483 6.75 30.53 10.44
C ALA A 483 8.04 30.15 11.15
N ILE A 484 9.18 30.47 10.53
CA ILE A 484 10.47 30.84 11.10
C ILE A 484 11.51 30.51 10.03
N LEU A 485 12.02 31.58 9.41
CA LEU A 485 13.23 31.76 8.61
C LEU A 485 12.96 32.58 7.33
N SER A 486 12.36 33.76 7.50
CA SER A 486 12.65 34.90 6.65
C SER A 486 13.49 35.86 7.49
N HIS A 487 14.81 35.82 7.35
CA HIS A 487 15.75 36.94 7.61
C HIS A 487 17.19 36.49 7.37
N CYS A 488 17.78 36.92 6.26
CA CYS A 488 19.10 37.58 6.21
C CYS A 488 19.49 37.96 4.77
N PRO A 489 20.39 38.94 4.59
CA PRO A 489 20.15 40.09 3.73
C PRO A 489 21.00 40.11 2.47
N THR A 490 20.60 40.98 1.56
CA THR A 490 21.42 41.50 0.46
C THR A 490 22.73 42.11 0.97
N SER A 491 23.84 41.58 0.47
CA SER A 491 25.06 42.31 0.15
C SER A 491 25.81 41.59 -0.96
#